data_AF-M3K0C3-F1
#
_entry.id   AF-M3K0C3-F1
#
_cell.length_a   1.000
_cell.length_b   1.000
_cell.length_c   1.000
_cell.angle_alpha   90.00
_cell.angle_beta   90.00
_cell.angle_gamma   90.00
#
_symmetry.space_group_name_H-M   'P 1'
#
loop_
_entity.id
_entity.type
_entity.pdbx_description
1 polymer ?
#
loop_
_entity_poly.entity_id
_entity_poly.type
_entity_poly.pdbx_seq_one_letter_code
_entity_poly.pdbx_strand_id
1 'polypeptide(L)'
;MGKGRPSYYDDSSDEESYSRYNRETNSDDDDDLSKISFGALNKAQSQIQRQSKYNNDVSDDEESNDFFESDSDSDGPPTEVSSKNSNNNNSKKKSKHAPSESSSKRPVSKIRDIPGLPSRKSQTLHTDIRFDAAYGKADLNKARKNYAFLDDYRKQEIANMEKILADKKSKLHDYEKEEIKLQLQSLKSRMDTLKNRDLETQVLSNYKKRQMDDFKSGKVDKPYFLKRSEKRKVLQKAKFDSMKPKQREKTMERKRKKRLGKEFRQLEFNGRM
;
A
#
# COMPACT_ATOMS: atom_id res chain seq x y z
N MET A 1 -4.52 17.40 20.57
CA MET A 1 -5.11 16.80 19.36
C MET A 1 -4.04 16.16 18.49
N GLY A 2 -3.99 14.83 18.39
CA GLY A 2 -3.09 14.14 17.48
C GLY A 2 -3.64 14.14 16.06
N LYS A 3 -2.94 14.77 15.11
CA LYS A 3 -3.28 14.69 13.68
C LYS A 3 -2.79 13.34 13.15
N GLY A 4 -3.71 12.40 12.97
CA GLY A 4 -3.44 11.12 12.31
C GLY A 4 -2.97 11.35 10.88
N ARG A 5 -1.68 11.09 10.62
CA ARG A 5 -1.14 11.01 9.27
C ARG A 5 -1.69 9.75 8.59
N PRO A 6 -2.13 9.82 7.32
CA PRO A 6 -2.47 8.62 6.56
C PRO A 6 -1.24 7.71 6.47
N SER A 7 -1.38 6.47 6.95
CA SER A 7 -0.40 5.40 6.76
C SER A 7 -0.21 5.18 5.25
N TYR A 8 0.93 5.62 4.73
CA TYR A 8 1.39 5.24 3.41
C TYR A 8 2.23 3.98 3.61
N TYR A 9 1.71 2.83 3.17
CA TYR A 9 2.49 1.60 3.06
C TYR A 9 3.63 1.84 2.07
N ASP A 10 4.81 2.20 2.58
CA ASP A 10 6.08 2.15 1.87
C ASP A 10 6.72 0.80 2.16
N ASP A 11 6.15 -0.25 1.57
CA ASP A 11 6.82 -1.55 1.45
C ASP A 11 7.65 -1.49 0.15
N SER A 12 8.85 -0.93 0.29
CA SER A 12 9.86 -0.83 -0.77
C SER A 12 10.84 -2.00 -0.66
N SER A 13 10.32 -3.22 -0.65
CA SER A 13 11.08 -4.44 -0.96
C SER A 13 10.40 -5.14 -2.12
N ASP A 14 10.92 -4.92 -3.33
CA ASP A 14 10.85 -5.91 -4.41
C ASP A 14 11.80 -5.49 -5.56
N GLU A 15 12.97 -6.13 -5.58
CA GLU A 15 13.40 -7.00 -6.67
C GLU A 15 12.62 -6.84 -8.00
N GLU A 16 12.90 -5.79 -8.79
CA GLU A 16 12.67 -5.84 -10.23
C GLU A 16 13.91 -6.48 -10.91
N SER A 17 13.97 -7.80 -10.79
CA SER A 17 14.86 -8.69 -11.52
C SER A 17 14.07 -9.37 -12.65
N TYR A 18 14.48 -9.08 -13.88
CA TYR A 18 14.20 -9.73 -15.18
C TYR A 18 12.76 -10.01 -15.64
N SER A 19 12.40 -9.35 -16.75
CA SER A 19 12.09 -10.06 -18.01
C SER A 19 11.82 -9.02 -19.12
N ARG A 20 12.88 -8.57 -19.80
CA ARG A 20 12.79 -7.81 -21.06
C ARG A 20 13.49 -8.63 -22.15
N TYR A 21 12.91 -9.78 -22.48
CA TYR A 21 13.28 -10.53 -23.68
C TYR A 21 12.02 -10.79 -24.49
N ASN A 22 11.83 -9.95 -25.50
CA ASN A 22 11.37 -10.27 -26.86
C ASN A 22 10.83 -8.99 -27.51
N ARG A 23 11.57 -8.42 -28.46
CA ARG A 23 11.28 -8.57 -29.91
C ARG A 23 11.87 -7.44 -30.75
N GLU A 24 12.42 -7.87 -31.89
CA GLU A 24 12.76 -7.15 -33.13
C GLU A 24 13.99 -6.22 -33.12
N THR A 25 15.10 -6.84 -33.53
CA THR A 25 16.30 -6.22 -34.08
C THR A 25 15.95 -5.41 -35.33
N ASN A 26 16.12 -4.08 -35.28
CA ASN A 26 16.53 -3.25 -36.42
C ASN A 26 17.05 -1.91 -35.89
N SER A 27 18.36 -1.71 -36.06
CA SER A 27 19.15 -0.46 -36.09
C SER A 27 18.72 0.67 -35.15
N ASP A 28 19.46 0.84 -34.04
CA ASP A 28 19.96 2.12 -33.48
C ASP A 28 20.66 1.83 -32.12
N ASP A 29 21.76 1.06 -32.15
CA ASP A 29 22.44 0.59 -30.94
C ASP A 29 23.16 1.72 -30.17
N ASP A 30 23.58 2.78 -30.86
CA ASP A 30 24.30 3.92 -30.26
C ASP A 30 23.39 4.81 -29.40
N ASP A 31 22.13 4.98 -29.79
CA ASP A 31 21.14 5.72 -29.02
C ASP A 31 20.69 4.95 -27.77
N ASP A 32 20.76 3.62 -27.78
CA ASP A 32 20.43 2.80 -26.63
C ASP A 32 21.52 2.83 -25.56
N LEU A 33 22.80 2.95 -25.94
CA LEU A 33 23.91 3.14 -25.01
C LEU A 33 23.79 4.48 -24.24
N SER A 34 23.36 5.56 -24.91
CA SER A 34 23.15 6.87 -24.28
C SER A 34 21.99 6.90 -23.27
N LYS A 35 21.06 5.93 -23.33
CA LYS A 35 19.92 5.79 -22.41
C LYS A 35 20.28 5.04 -21.13
N ILE A 36 21.42 4.35 -21.09
CA ILE A 36 21.90 3.60 -19.92
C ILE A 36 22.49 4.61 -18.92
N SER A 37 21.94 4.65 -17.70
CA SER A 37 22.49 5.54 -16.66
C SER A 37 23.77 4.97 -16.05
N PHE A 38 24.68 5.83 -15.61
CA PHE A 38 25.93 5.43 -14.96
C PHE A 38 25.71 4.52 -13.74
N GLY A 39 24.61 4.71 -13.01
CA GLY A 39 24.22 3.81 -11.91
C GLY A 39 23.87 2.39 -12.38
N ALA A 40 23.25 2.24 -13.56
CA ALA A 40 22.98 0.93 -14.15
C ALA A 40 24.28 0.21 -14.57
N LEU A 41 25.26 0.96 -15.11
CA LEU A 41 26.59 0.43 -15.42
C LEU A 41 27.34 0.00 -14.15
N ASN A 42 27.35 0.82 -13.10
CA ASN A 42 27.99 0.46 -11.84
C ASN A 42 27.33 -0.76 -11.17
N LYS A 43 25.99 -0.87 -11.26
CA LYS A 43 25.26 -2.05 -10.76
C LYS A 43 25.65 -3.31 -11.56
N ALA A 44 25.73 -3.22 -12.89
CA ALA A 44 26.17 -4.32 -13.74
C ALA A 44 27.62 -4.74 -13.39
N GLN A 45 28.54 -3.78 -13.25
CA GLN A 45 29.91 -4.03 -12.82
C GLN A 45 29.97 -4.72 -11.44
N SER A 46 29.21 -4.23 -10.46
CA SER A 46 29.11 -4.83 -9.13
C SER A 46 28.56 -6.27 -9.19
N GLN A 47 27.60 -6.53 -10.07
CA GLN A 47 26.99 -7.84 -10.23
C GLN A 47 27.94 -8.84 -10.91
N ILE A 48 28.70 -8.40 -11.91
CA ILE A 48 29.80 -9.16 -12.52
C ILE A 48 30.88 -9.48 -11.48
N GLN A 49 31.27 -8.51 -10.64
CA GLN A 49 32.29 -8.69 -9.62
C GLN A 49 31.83 -9.62 -8.48
N ARG A 50 30.53 -9.65 -8.16
CA ARG A 50 29.94 -10.66 -7.26
C ARG A 50 29.94 -12.05 -7.89
N GLN A 51 29.57 -12.16 -9.17
CA GLN A 51 29.61 -13.43 -9.90
C GLN A 51 31.05 -13.97 -10.03
N SER A 52 32.05 -13.10 -10.24
CA SER A 52 33.46 -13.52 -10.26
C SER A 52 33.98 -13.96 -8.89
N LYS A 53 33.50 -13.36 -7.79
CA LYS A 53 33.80 -13.84 -6.42
C LYS A 53 33.15 -15.20 -6.16
N TYR A 54 31.88 -15.37 -6.56
CA TYR A 54 31.14 -16.63 -6.40
C TYR A 54 31.73 -17.78 -7.22
N ASN A 55 32.32 -17.49 -8.39
CA ASN A 55 33.00 -18.49 -9.22
C ASN A 55 34.43 -18.82 -8.75
N ASN A 56 35.05 -18.00 -7.89
CA ASN A 56 36.35 -18.28 -7.28
C ASN A 56 36.23 -19.08 -5.96
N ASP A 57 35.02 -19.20 -5.40
CA ASP A 57 34.73 -19.91 -4.13
C ASP A 57 34.21 -21.36 -4.34
N VAL A 58 34.26 -21.90 -5.57
CA VAL A 58 33.90 -23.31 -5.87
C VAL A 58 35.15 -24.21 -5.93
N SER A 59 36.20 -23.83 -5.20
CA SER A 59 37.40 -24.64 -5.02
C SER A 59 38.05 -24.35 -3.66
N ASP A 60 37.33 -24.61 -2.59
CA ASP A 60 37.85 -25.27 -1.38
C ASP A 60 36.69 -25.52 -0.41
N ASP A 61 36.43 -26.80 -0.13
CA ASP A 61 35.71 -27.20 1.07
C ASP A 61 36.64 -26.93 2.27
N GLU A 62 36.19 -26.13 3.24
CA GLU A 62 36.38 -26.40 4.68
C GLU A 62 35.52 -25.43 5.52
N GLU A 63 35.00 -25.96 6.62
CA GLU A 63 34.19 -25.28 7.62
C GLU A 63 34.83 -24.00 8.18
N SER A 64 34.07 -22.90 8.20
CA SER A 64 34.15 -21.97 9.33
C SER A 64 32.81 -21.25 9.55
N ASN A 65 32.26 -21.49 10.75
CA ASN A 65 31.20 -20.69 11.33
C ASN A 65 31.72 -19.25 11.51
N ASP A 66 31.12 -18.28 10.82
CA ASP A 66 31.13 -16.90 11.29
C ASP A 66 29.70 -16.37 11.42
N PHE A 67 29.40 -16.09 12.67
CA PHE A 67 28.14 -15.70 13.25
C PHE A 67 28.03 -14.19 13.13
N PHE A 68 27.34 -13.69 12.09
CA PHE A 68 27.00 -12.27 12.02
C PHE A 68 25.64 -12.03 12.66
N GLU A 69 25.72 -11.60 13.91
CA GLU A 69 24.68 -10.98 14.74
C GLU A 69 23.91 -9.93 13.91
N SER A 70 22.66 -10.24 13.57
CA SER A 70 21.74 -9.28 12.98
C SER A 70 20.98 -8.59 14.11
N ASP A 71 21.55 -7.49 14.62
CA ASP A 71 20.80 -6.52 15.41
C ASP A 71 19.74 -5.86 14.53
N SER A 72 18.56 -6.46 14.54
CA SER A 72 17.34 -5.91 13.97
C SER A 72 16.51 -5.31 15.11
N ASP A 73 16.79 -4.05 15.43
CA ASP A 73 15.91 -3.20 16.24
C ASP A 73 14.60 -2.97 15.49
N SER A 74 13.67 -3.90 15.66
CA SER A 74 12.29 -3.81 15.18
C SER A 74 11.44 -3.15 16.25
N ASP A 75 11.41 -1.82 16.24
CA ASP A 75 10.57 -1.00 17.10
C ASP A 75 9.12 -0.95 16.57
N GLY A 76 8.48 -2.13 16.54
CA GLY A 76 7.09 -2.33 16.15
C GLY A 76 6.14 -2.14 17.35
N PRO A 77 4.98 -1.48 17.18
CA PRO A 77 4.00 -1.32 18.26
C PRO A 77 3.53 -2.70 18.75
N PRO A 78 3.27 -2.88 20.07
CA PRO A 78 2.95 -4.18 20.62
C PRO A 78 1.68 -4.69 19.96
N THR A 79 1.83 -5.72 19.14
CA THR A 79 0.71 -6.50 18.67
C THR A 79 0.15 -7.21 19.89
N GLU A 80 -1.15 -7.02 20.14
CA GLU A 80 -1.93 -7.80 21.10
C GLU A 80 -1.93 -9.25 20.63
N VAL A 81 -0.83 -9.95 20.91
CA VAL A 81 -0.77 -11.40 20.81
C VAL A 81 -1.77 -11.90 21.85
N SER A 82 -2.94 -12.27 21.34
CA SER A 82 -3.84 -13.18 22.03
C SER A 82 -3.02 -14.44 22.31
N SER A 83 -2.42 -14.47 23.48
CA SER A 83 -1.72 -15.61 24.06
C SER A 83 -2.77 -16.67 24.31
N LYS A 84 -3.11 -17.38 23.23
CA LYS A 84 -3.79 -18.66 23.23
C LYS A 84 -2.78 -19.73 23.66
N ASN A 85 -2.12 -19.52 24.79
CA ASN A 85 -1.57 -20.61 25.58
C ASN A 85 -2.47 -20.75 26.79
N SER A 86 -3.53 -21.51 26.57
CA SER A 86 -4.23 -22.27 27.61
C SER A 86 -3.26 -23.30 28.20
N ASN A 87 -2.17 -22.84 28.82
CA ASN A 87 -1.62 -23.57 29.95
C ASN A 87 -2.52 -23.20 31.12
N ASN A 88 -3.64 -23.93 31.21
CA ASN A 88 -4.30 -24.20 32.48
C ASN A 88 -3.30 -24.97 33.35
N ASN A 89 -2.22 -24.29 33.76
CA ASN A 89 -1.53 -24.62 34.98
C ASN A 89 -2.48 -24.16 36.09
N ASN A 90 -3.57 -24.91 36.26
CA ASN A 90 -4.13 -25.14 37.57
C ASN A 90 -2.96 -25.69 38.37
N SER A 91 -2.19 -24.81 39.00
CA SER A 91 -1.22 -25.19 40.00
C SER A 91 -2.04 -25.93 41.04
N LYS A 92 -1.96 -27.26 40.99
CA LYS A 92 -2.71 -28.12 41.90
C LYS A 92 -2.36 -27.64 43.30
N LYS A 93 -3.37 -27.19 44.05
CA LYS A 93 -3.16 -26.74 45.42
C LYS A 93 -2.44 -27.87 46.17
N LYS A 94 -1.36 -27.53 46.89
CA LYS A 94 -0.59 -28.52 47.66
C LYS A 94 -1.46 -29.28 48.68
N SER A 95 -2.58 -28.69 49.12
CA SER A 95 -3.64 -29.33 49.91
C SER A 95 -4.99 -28.63 49.69
N LYS A 96 -6.11 -29.24 50.11
CA LYS A 96 -7.46 -28.65 49.98
C LYS A 96 -7.60 -27.29 50.69
N HIS A 97 -6.83 -27.08 51.75
CA HIS A 97 -6.88 -25.87 52.57
C HIS A 97 -5.77 -24.85 52.25
N ALA A 98 -4.93 -25.12 51.23
CA ALA A 98 -3.89 -24.19 50.84
C ALA A 98 -4.47 -22.97 50.06
N PRO A 99 -4.01 -21.73 50.34
CA PRO A 99 -4.40 -20.56 49.56
C PRO A 99 -3.89 -20.67 48.12
N SER A 100 -4.61 -20.05 47.19
CA SER A 100 -4.21 -19.98 45.77
C SER A 100 -3.41 -18.72 45.48
N GLU A 101 -2.29 -18.85 44.79
CA GLU A 101 -1.49 -17.73 44.30
C GLU A 101 -2.08 -17.18 42.98
N SER A 102 -2.21 -15.86 42.88
CA SER A 102 -2.63 -15.16 41.66
C SER A 102 -1.61 -14.09 41.30
N SER A 103 -1.27 -13.97 40.01
CA SER A 103 -0.28 -12.98 39.54
C SER A 103 -0.77 -11.54 39.73
N SER A 104 0.05 -10.70 40.37
CA SER A 104 -0.19 -9.25 40.51
C SER A 104 -0.02 -8.48 39.19
N LYS A 105 0.63 -9.07 38.18
CA LYS A 105 0.90 -8.42 36.89
C LYS A 105 -0.37 -8.13 36.07
N ARG A 106 -1.51 -8.71 36.45
CA ARG A 106 -2.78 -8.53 35.75
C ARG A 106 -3.85 -8.08 36.75
N PRO A 107 -4.57 -6.97 36.48
CA PRO A 107 -5.65 -6.52 37.36
C PRO A 107 -6.77 -7.55 37.39
N VAL A 108 -7.40 -7.72 38.56
CA VAL A 108 -8.56 -8.61 38.74
C VAL A 108 -9.74 -8.07 37.92
N SER A 109 -10.50 -8.95 37.25
CA SER A 109 -11.69 -8.53 36.51
C SER A 109 -12.76 -8.01 37.46
N LYS A 110 -13.38 -6.87 37.13
CA LYS A 110 -14.50 -6.30 37.91
C LYS A 110 -15.77 -7.15 37.81
N ILE A 111 -15.95 -7.85 36.69
CA ILE A 111 -17.11 -8.69 36.39
C ILE A 111 -16.68 -10.16 36.50
N ARG A 112 -17.49 -10.97 37.18
CA ARG A 112 -17.30 -12.42 37.31
C ARG A 112 -17.86 -13.13 36.08
N ASP A 113 -17.12 -14.11 35.56
CA ASP A 113 -17.64 -15.04 34.56
C ASP A 113 -18.58 -16.04 35.28
N ILE A 114 -19.84 -16.14 34.83
CA ILE A 114 -20.84 -17.05 35.40
C ILE A 114 -20.82 -18.34 34.57
N PRO A 115 -20.62 -19.52 35.18
CA PRO A 115 -20.63 -20.80 34.45
C PRO A 115 -22.00 -21.01 33.79
N GLY A 116 -21.99 -21.34 32.50
CA GLY A 116 -23.21 -21.55 31.69
C GLY A 116 -23.65 -20.35 30.86
N LEU A 117 -23.12 -19.14 31.10
CA LEU A 117 -23.30 -17.99 30.21
C LEU A 117 -22.10 -17.84 29.27
N PRO A 118 -22.30 -17.41 28.01
CA PRO A 118 -21.19 -17.08 27.12
C PRO A 118 -20.36 -15.95 27.73
N SER A 119 -19.06 -16.18 27.91
CA SER A 119 -18.15 -15.16 28.44
C SER A 119 -18.18 -13.91 27.54
N ARG A 120 -17.91 -12.74 28.11
CA ARG A 120 -17.79 -11.49 27.35
C ARG A 120 -16.76 -11.56 26.20
N LYS A 121 -15.79 -12.48 26.29
CA LYS A 121 -14.82 -12.73 25.22
C LYS A 121 -15.39 -13.54 24.05
N SER A 122 -16.44 -14.33 24.27
CA SER A 122 -17.11 -15.12 23.23
C SER A 122 -18.29 -14.38 22.62
N GLN A 123 -18.89 -13.43 23.33
CA GLN A 123 -19.79 -12.46 22.73
C GLN A 123 -18.93 -11.51 21.89
N THR A 124 -19.24 -11.39 20.59
CA THR A 124 -18.63 -10.37 19.75
C THR A 124 -18.77 -9.04 20.47
N LEU A 125 -17.67 -8.30 20.65
CA LEU A 125 -17.67 -7.00 21.35
C LEU A 125 -18.70 -6.02 20.79
N HIS A 126 -19.21 -6.32 19.60
CA HIS A 126 -20.26 -5.60 18.91
C HIS A 126 -21.54 -6.43 18.89
N THR A 127 -22.50 -6.05 19.72
CA THR A 127 -23.91 -6.43 19.63
C THR A 127 -24.68 -5.58 18.60
N ASP A 128 -24.01 -4.56 18.06
CA ASP A 128 -24.54 -3.71 17.01
C ASP A 128 -24.35 -4.39 15.65
N ILE A 129 -25.46 -4.63 14.96
CA ILE A 129 -25.54 -5.24 13.64
C ILE A 129 -24.58 -4.62 12.62
N ARG A 130 -24.23 -3.34 12.76
CA ARG A 130 -23.31 -2.64 11.85
C ARG A 130 -21.88 -3.15 11.94
N PHE A 131 -21.52 -3.71 13.08
CA PHE A 131 -20.17 -4.18 13.39
C PHE A 131 -20.14 -5.68 13.71
N ASP A 132 -21.27 -6.37 13.53
CA ASP A 132 -21.34 -7.81 13.65
C ASP A 132 -20.60 -8.45 12.46
N ALA A 133 -19.57 -9.24 12.79
CA ALA A 133 -18.71 -9.91 11.84
C ALA A 133 -19.47 -10.92 10.95
N ALA A 134 -20.65 -11.38 11.38
CA ALA A 134 -21.50 -12.29 10.61
C ALA A 134 -21.97 -11.69 9.28
N TYR A 135 -22.16 -10.36 9.21
CA TYR A 135 -22.60 -9.67 7.98
C TYR A 135 -21.46 -9.40 6.98
N GLY A 136 -20.20 -9.64 7.37
CA GLY A 136 -19.04 -9.47 6.49
C GLY A 136 -18.70 -8.00 6.13
N LYS A 137 -17.82 -7.83 5.14
CA LYS A 137 -17.38 -6.50 4.67
C LYS A 137 -18.35 -5.94 3.64
N ALA A 138 -18.70 -4.66 3.75
CA ALA A 138 -19.57 -3.99 2.79
C ALA A 138 -18.96 -3.95 1.37
N ASP A 139 -19.78 -4.21 0.34
CA ASP A 139 -19.38 -4.03 -1.05
C ASP A 139 -19.33 -2.55 -1.42
N LEU A 140 -18.12 -2.00 -1.39
CA LEU A 140 -17.82 -0.60 -1.72
C LEU A 140 -18.21 -0.22 -3.17
N ASN A 141 -18.25 -1.19 -4.09
CA ASN A 141 -18.62 -0.91 -5.48
C ASN A 141 -20.14 -0.74 -5.62
N LYS A 142 -20.92 -1.58 -4.92
CA LYS A 142 -22.38 -1.43 -4.86
C LYS A 142 -22.77 -0.14 -4.16
N ALA A 143 -22.15 0.18 -3.02
CA ALA A 143 -22.36 1.44 -2.33
C ALA A 143 -22.04 2.64 -3.25
N ARG A 144 -20.92 2.59 -3.98
CA ARG A 144 -20.54 3.64 -4.93
C ARG A 144 -21.61 3.90 -6.00
N LYS A 145 -22.24 2.85 -6.53
CA LYS A 145 -23.31 2.94 -7.52
C LYS A 145 -24.59 3.50 -6.91
N ASN A 146 -25.00 2.99 -5.75
CA ASN A 146 -26.22 3.43 -5.06
C ASN A 146 -26.17 4.92 -4.68
N TYR A 147 -24.99 5.41 -4.31
CA TYR A 147 -24.77 6.80 -3.91
C TYR A 147 -24.08 7.64 -5.00
N ALA A 148 -24.20 7.25 -6.27
CA ALA A 148 -23.61 7.99 -7.38
C ALA A 148 -24.15 9.43 -7.49
N PHE A 149 -25.41 9.64 -7.13
CA PHE A 149 -26.06 10.96 -7.15
C PHE A 149 -25.32 12.00 -6.30
N LEU A 150 -24.63 11.59 -5.22
CA LEU A 150 -23.88 12.51 -4.36
C LEU A 150 -22.77 13.27 -5.10
N ASP A 151 -22.29 12.74 -6.23
CA ASP A 151 -21.30 13.45 -7.03
C ASP A 151 -21.88 14.70 -7.67
N ASP A 152 -23.15 14.68 -8.04
CA ASP A 152 -23.81 15.83 -8.65
C ASP A 152 -24.06 16.92 -7.60
N TYR A 153 -24.45 16.54 -6.39
CA TYR A 153 -24.51 17.46 -5.24
C TYR A 153 -23.14 18.09 -4.95
N ARG A 154 -22.06 17.29 -4.91
CA ARG A 154 -20.70 17.82 -4.69
C ARG A 154 -20.25 18.77 -5.80
N LYS A 155 -20.58 18.48 -7.06
CA LYS A 155 -20.27 19.39 -8.19
C LYS A 155 -21.02 20.71 -8.05
N GLN A 156 -22.30 20.66 -7.68
CA GLN A 156 -23.10 21.87 -7.44
C GLN A 156 -22.55 22.67 -6.25
N GLU A 157 -22.17 22.00 -5.16
CA GLU A 157 -21.53 22.62 -3.99
C GLU A 157 -20.23 23.32 -4.37
N ILE A 158 -19.34 22.66 -5.13
CA ILE A 158 -18.10 23.28 -5.64
C ILE A 158 -18.43 24.51 -6.49
N ALA A 159 -19.40 24.42 -7.41
CA ALA A 159 -19.78 25.55 -8.26
C ALA A 159 -20.35 26.71 -7.44
N ASN A 160 -21.13 26.43 -6.39
CA ASN A 160 -21.68 27.45 -5.51
C ASN A 160 -20.57 28.14 -4.69
N MET A 161 -19.64 27.36 -4.13
CA MET A 161 -18.49 27.91 -3.39
C MET A 161 -17.58 28.75 -4.30
N GLU A 162 -17.38 28.32 -5.55
CA GLU A 162 -16.66 29.11 -6.56
C GLU A 162 -17.36 30.43 -6.90
N LYS A 163 -18.69 30.40 -7.05
CA LYS A 163 -19.49 31.62 -7.27
C LYS A 163 -19.38 32.59 -6.11
N ILE A 164 -19.54 32.11 -4.87
CA ILE A 164 -19.41 32.93 -3.67
C ILE A 164 -18.04 33.61 -3.60
N LEU A 165 -16.96 32.90 -3.94
CA LEU A 165 -15.61 33.48 -3.99
C LEU A 165 -15.39 34.45 -5.15
N ALA A 166 -16.06 34.26 -6.27
CA ALA A 166 -15.98 35.14 -7.44
C ALA A 166 -16.82 36.41 -7.28
N ASP A 167 -17.88 36.36 -6.48
CA ASP A 167 -18.80 37.46 -6.24
C ASP A 167 -18.12 38.58 -5.44
N LYS A 168 -17.61 39.58 -6.16
CA LYS A 168 -16.98 40.79 -5.59
C LYS A 168 -17.92 41.64 -4.73
N LYS A 169 -19.24 41.45 -4.88
CA LYS A 169 -20.27 42.13 -4.10
C LYS A 169 -20.55 41.46 -2.75
N SER A 170 -20.01 40.27 -2.53
CA SER A 170 -20.15 39.57 -1.25
C SER A 170 -19.42 40.36 -0.16
N LYS A 171 -20.13 40.72 0.90
CA LYS A 171 -19.56 41.42 2.07
C LYS A 171 -18.94 40.43 3.06
N LEU A 172 -18.25 39.41 2.54
CA LEU A 172 -17.62 38.39 3.36
C LEU A 172 -16.32 38.92 3.94
N HIS A 173 -16.07 38.60 5.21
CA HIS A 173 -14.80 38.88 5.86
C HIS A 173 -13.69 38.00 5.27
N ASP A 174 -12.43 38.43 5.37
CA ASP A 174 -11.33 37.69 4.75
C ASP A 174 -11.14 36.29 5.35
N TYR A 175 -11.38 36.14 6.65
CA TYR A 175 -11.44 34.83 7.32
C TYR A 175 -12.46 33.87 6.70
N GLU A 176 -13.68 34.35 6.40
CA GLU A 176 -14.74 33.52 5.80
C GLU A 176 -14.36 33.10 4.38
N LYS A 177 -13.73 33.99 3.60
CA LYS A 177 -13.22 33.65 2.27
C LYS A 177 -12.14 32.58 2.34
N GLU A 178 -11.25 32.64 3.34
CA GLU A 178 -10.24 31.60 3.55
C GLU A 178 -10.84 30.26 3.92
N GLU A 179 -11.85 30.26 4.79
CA GLU A 179 -12.57 29.04 5.16
C GLU A 179 -13.25 28.41 3.92
N ILE A 180 -13.94 29.21 3.12
CA ILE A 180 -14.59 28.76 1.88
C ILE A 180 -13.56 28.19 0.90
N LYS A 181 -12.40 28.83 0.74
CA LYS A 181 -11.30 28.31 -0.10
C LYS A 181 -10.78 26.96 0.40
N LEU A 182 -10.62 26.80 1.70
CA LEU A 182 -10.15 25.56 2.32
C LEU A 182 -11.16 24.42 2.13
N GLN A 183 -12.44 24.71 2.36
CA GLN A 183 -13.52 23.74 2.14
C GLN A 183 -13.59 23.33 0.67
N LEU A 184 -13.52 24.30 -0.25
CA LEU A 184 -13.50 24.06 -1.70
C LEU A 184 -12.30 23.18 -2.10
N GLN A 185 -11.10 23.46 -1.58
CA GLN A 185 -9.91 22.63 -1.85
C GLN A 185 -10.11 21.19 -1.35
N SER A 186 -10.66 21.03 -0.15
CA SER A 186 -10.96 19.72 0.44
C SER A 186 -11.97 18.93 -0.42
N LEU A 187 -13.06 19.58 -0.85
CA LEU A 187 -14.07 18.98 -1.72
C LEU A 187 -13.52 18.59 -3.08
N LYS A 188 -12.73 19.46 -3.72
CA LYS A 188 -12.05 19.15 -4.98
C LYS A 188 -11.12 17.96 -4.84
N SER A 189 -10.31 17.94 -3.78
CA SER A 189 -9.41 16.81 -3.50
C SER A 189 -10.18 15.51 -3.30
N ARG A 190 -11.28 15.53 -2.54
CA ARG A 190 -12.15 14.36 -2.35
C ARG A 190 -12.80 13.90 -3.66
N MET A 191 -13.23 14.81 -4.52
CA MET A 191 -13.78 14.47 -5.83
C MET A 191 -12.73 13.83 -6.74
N ASP A 192 -11.50 14.34 -6.72
CA ASP A 192 -10.42 13.79 -7.53
C ASP A 192 -9.97 12.39 -7.05
N THR A 193 -9.94 12.15 -5.74
CA THR A 193 -9.66 10.80 -5.21
C THR A 193 -10.74 9.80 -5.61
N LEU A 194 -12.03 10.20 -5.59
CA LEU A 194 -13.14 9.37 -6.05
C LEU A 194 -13.01 9.05 -7.55
N LYS A 195 -12.78 10.06 -8.40
CA LYS A 195 -12.57 9.87 -9.84
C LYS A 195 -11.41 8.92 -10.13
N ASN A 196 -10.30 9.06 -9.42
CA ASN A 196 -9.14 8.18 -9.57
C ASN A 196 -9.49 6.74 -9.20
N ARG A 197 -10.23 6.52 -8.12
CA ARG A 197 -10.70 5.19 -7.72
C ARG A 197 -11.65 4.59 -8.77
N ASP A 198 -12.57 5.39 -9.30
CA ASP A 198 -13.52 4.93 -10.31
C ASP A 198 -12.79 4.55 -11.61
N LEU A 199 -11.81 5.37 -12.05
CA LEU A 199 -10.93 5.06 -13.18
C LEU A 199 -10.22 3.72 -12.96
N GLU A 200 -9.67 3.48 -11.77
CA GLU A 200 -9.01 2.21 -11.46
C GLU A 200 -9.97 1.02 -11.59
N THR A 201 -11.18 1.12 -11.04
CA THR A 201 -12.18 0.06 -11.15
C THR A 201 -12.61 -0.17 -12.61
N GLN A 202 -12.76 0.90 -13.40
CA GLN A 202 -13.16 0.83 -14.79
C GLN A 202 -12.08 0.16 -15.65
N VAL A 203 -10.81 0.54 -15.47
CA VAL A 203 -9.68 -0.03 -16.21
C VAL A 203 -9.53 -1.53 -15.93
N LEU A 204 -9.59 -1.93 -14.65
CA LEU A 204 -9.51 -3.35 -14.28
C LEU A 204 -10.72 -4.15 -14.78
N SER A 205 -11.92 -3.57 -14.69
CA SER A 205 -13.15 -4.18 -15.22
C SER A 205 -13.08 -4.37 -16.73
N ASN A 206 -12.63 -3.36 -17.47
CA ASN A 206 -12.47 -3.42 -18.92
C ASN A 206 -11.43 -4.46 -19.34
N TYR A 207 -10.31 -4.55 -18.62
CA TYR A 207 -9.32 -5.59 -18.87
C TYR A 207 -9.92 -6.98 -18.65
N LYS A 208 -10.62 -7.19 -17.53
CA LYS A 208 -11.28 -8.46 -17.23
C LYS A 208 -12.31 -8.83 -18.30
N LYS A 209 -13.10 -7.86 -18.77
CA LYS A 209 -14.07 -8.07 -19.86
C LYS A 209 -13.38 -8.53 -21.15
N ARG A 210 -12.35 -7.81 -21.60
CA ARG A 210 -11.58 -8.17 -22.81
C ARG A 210 -11.03 -9.60 -22.74
N GLN A 211 -10.41 -9.97 -21.62
CA GLN A 211 -9.89 -11.33 -21.43
C GLN A 211 -10.99 -12.41 -21.46
N MET A 212 -12.17 -12.11 -20.91
CA MET A 212 -13.31 -13.02 -20.98
C MET A 212 -13.89 -13.11 -22.39
N ASP A 213 -13.91 -12.02 -23.14
CA ASP A 213 -14.40 -11.98 -24.52
C ASP A 213 -13.45 -12.72 -25.47
N ASP A 214 -12.13 -12.59 -25.26
CA ASP A 214 -11.10 -13.35 -26.00
C ASP A 214 -11.18 -14.85 -25.70
N PHE A 215 -11.47 -15.23 -24.45
CA PHE A 215 -11.72 -16.62 -24.07
C PHE A 215 -13.00 -17.17 -24.71
N LYS A 216 -14.11 -16.41 -24.66
CA LYS A 216 -15.38 -16.81 -25.29
C LYS A 216 -15.28 -16.95 -26.80
N SER A 217 -14.48 -16.11 -27.44
CA SER A 217 -14.22 -16.18 -28.88
C SER A 217 -13.21 -17.27 -29.27
N GLY A 218 -12.63 -17.98 -28.31
CA GLY A 218 -11.67 -19.06 -28.54
C GLY A 218 -10.27 -18.59 -28.96
N LYS A 219 -9.96 -17.29 -28.86
CA LYS A 219 -8.62 -16.77 -29.16
C LYS A 219 -7.58 -17.18 -28.11
N VAL A 220 -8.05 -17.47 -26.89
CA VAL A 220 -7.21 -17.86 -25.76
C VAL A 220 -7.88 -19.02 -25.03
N ASP A 221 -7.13 -20.08 -24.73
CA ASP A 221 -7.64 -21.27 -24.03
C ASP A 221 -7.99 -21.01 -22.55
N LYS A 222 -7.35 -20.03 -21.91
CA LYS A 222 -7.57 -19.68 -20.50
C LYS A 222 -7.46 -18.16 -20.30
N PRO A 223 -8.43 -17.50 -19.64
CA PRO A 223 -8.37 -16.06 -19.42
C PRO A 223 -7.20 -15.69 -18.51
N TYR A 224 -6.38 -14.73 -18.92
CA TYR A 224 -5.23 -14.27 -18.12
C TYR A 224 -5.67 -13.24 -17.07
N PHE A 225 -5.34 -13.50 -15.80
CA PHE A 225 -5.61 -12.59 -14.70
C PHE A 225 -4.33 -11.89 -14.25
N LEU A 226 -4.31 -10.56 -14.33
CA LEU A 226 -3.13 -9.77 -13.97
C LEU A 226 -2.66 -10.02 -12.53
N LYS A 227 -1.34 -10.14 -12.37
CA LYS A 227 -0.66 -10.07 -11.06
C LYS A 227 -0.78 -8.67 -10.46
N ARG A 228 -0.48 -8.51 -9.16
CA ARG A 228 -0.53 -7.19 -8.48
C ARG A 228 0.38 -6.15 -9.14
N SER A 229 1.59 -6.54 -9.50
CA SER A 229 2.57 -5.70 -10.20
C SER A 229 2.06 -5.25 -11.57
N GLU A 230 1.45 -6.16 -12.34
CA GLU A 230 0.91 -5.86 -13.65
C GLU A 230 -0.34 -4.97 -13.59
N LYS A 231 -1.24 -5.20 -12.61
CA LYS A 231 -2.37 -4.29 -12.34
C LYS A 231 -1.86 -2.87 -12.11
N ARG A 232 -0.80 -2.71 -11.30
CA ARG A 232 -0.19 -1.41 -11.06
C ARG A 232 0.36 -0.77 -12.34
N LYS A 233 1.00 -1.54 -13.23
CA LYS A 233 1.49 -1.05 -14.54
C LYS A 233 0.34 -0.58 -15.43
N VAL A 234 -0.72 -1.38 -15.55
CA VAL A 234 -1.92 -1.03 -16.33
C VAL A 234 -2.59 0.23 -15.79
N LEU A 235 -2.77 0.32 -14.47
CA LEU A 235 -3.34 1.50 -13.82
C LEU A 235 -2.46 2.74 -13.99
N GLN A 236 -1.14 2.61 -13.88
CA GLN A 236 -0.23 3.74 -14.05
C GLN A 236 -0.22 4.24 -15.49
N LYS A 237 -0.30 3.34 -16.48
CA LYS A 237 -0.45 3.70 -17.89
C LYS A 237 -1.75 4.49 -18.10
N ALA A 238 -2.89 3.95 -17.64
CA ALA A 238 -4.18 4.64 -17.77
C ALA A 238 -4.20 6.02 -17.05
N LYS A 239 -3.61 6.13 -15.85
CA LYS A 239 -3.46 7.41 -15.17
C LYS A 239 -2.61 8.38 -15.98
N PHE A 240 -1.47 7.94 -16.51
CA PHE A 240 -0.60 8.76 -17.33
C PHE A 240 -1.30 9.25 -18.61
N ASP A 241 -2.04 8.37 -19.28
CA ASP A 241 -2.79 8.71 -20.49
C ASP A 241 -3.92 9.72 -20.22
N SER A 242 -4.54 9.66 -19.03
CA SER A 242 -5.59 10.60 -18.61
C SER A 242 -5.08 11.98 -18.18
N MET A 243 -3.78 12.13 -17.92
CA MET A 243 -3.18 13.39 -17.46
C MET A 243 -2.93 14.38 -18.61
N LYS A 244 -2.98 15.68 -18.28
CA LYS A 244 -2.63 16.76 -19.23
C LYS A 244 -1.13 16.70 -19.63
N PRO A 245 -0.73 17.14 -20.84
CA PRO A 245 0.66 17.04 -21.31
C PRO A 245 1.68 17.67 -20.35
N LYS A 246 1.42 18.91 -19.89
CA LYS A 246 2.26 19.59 -18.89
C LYS A 246 2.37 18.84 -17.56
N GLN A 247 1.29 18.16 -17.14
CA GLN A 247 1.31 17.33 -15.93
C GLN A 247 2.13 16.06 -16.16
N ARG A 248 1.98 15.41 -17.32
CA ARG A 248 2.76 14.23 -17.72
C ARG A 248 4.26 14.54 -17.69
N GLU A 249 4.69 15.62 -18.34
CA GLU A 249 6.09 16.07 -18.32
C GLU A 249 6.59 16.30 -16.90
N LYS A 250 5.86 17.05 -16.08
CA LYS A 250 6.23 17.30 -14.68
C LYS A 250 6.33 16.02 -13.85
N THR A 251 5.44 15.05 -14.08
CA THR A 251 5.52 13.75 -13.38
C THR A 251 6.73 12.94 -13.83
N MET A 252 7.06 12.95 -15.12
CA MET A 252 8.24 12.27 -15.66
C MET A 252 9.53 12.94 -15.21
N GLU A 253 9.59 14.26 -15.18
CA GLU A 253 10.73 15.01 -14.65
C GLU A 253 10.97 14.69 -13.16
N ARG A 254 9.91 14.68 -12.34
CA ARG A 254 10.00 14.25 -10.94
C ARG A 254 10.50 12.81 -10.80
N LYS A 255 10.05 11.90 -11.66
CA LYS A 255 10.54 10.51 -11.69
C LYS A 255 12.02 10.45 -12.09
N ARG A 256 12.44 11.21 -13.11
CA ARG A 256 13.85 11.32 -13.54
C ARG A 256 14.73 11.84 -12.40
N LYS A 257 14.34 12.94 -11.75
CA LYS A 257 15.05 13.50 -10.58
C LYS A 257 15.15 12.51 -9.42
N LYS A 258 14.06 11.81 -9.09
CA LYS A 258 14.08 10.76 -8.05
C LYS A 258 14.99 9.59 -8.42
N ARG A 259 15.02 9.19 -9.69
CA ARG A 259 15.91 8.13 -10.18
C ARG A 259 17.37 8.57 -10.08
N LEU A 260 17.69 9.75 -10.58
CA LEU A 260 19.04 10.34 -10.46
C LEU A 260 19.49 10.43 -9.00
N GLY A 261 18.63 10.92 -8.09
CA GLY A 261 18.97 10.99 -6.67
C GLY A 261 19.24 9.61 -6.03
N LYS A 262 18.53 8.55 -6.47
CA LYS A 262 18.82 7.17 -6.03
C LYS A 262 20.15 6.68 -6.61
N GLU A 263 20.42 6.96 -7.88
CA GLU A 263 21.68 6.61 -8.54
C GLU A 263 22.87 7.30 -7.84
N PHE A 264 22.80 8.61 -7.57
CA PHE A 264 23.83 9.32 -6.81
C PHE A 264 24.05 8.72 -5.43
N ARG A 265 22.97 8.44 -4.68
CA ARG A 265 23.09 7.79 -3.37
C ARG A 265 23.76 6.42 -3.49
N GLN A 266 23.40 5.61 -4.46
CA GLN A 266 24.03 4.30 -4.67
C GLN A 266 25.53 4.42 -5.00
N LEU A 267 25.92 5.46 -5.75
CA LEU A 267 27.33 5.74 -6.05
C LEU A 267 28.11 6.20 -4.82
N GLU A 268 27.55 7.09 -4.01
CA GLU A 268 28.19 7.60 -2.78
C GLU A 268 28.49 6.49 -1.77
N PHE A 269 27.58 5.52 -1.62
CA PHE A 269 27.75 4.41 -0.68
C PHE A 269 28.72 3.34 -1.20
N ASN A 270 28.86 3.18 -2.52
CA ASN A 270 29.80 2.22 -3.12
C ASN A 270 31.23 2.77 -3.26
N GLY A 271 31.44 4.09 -3.09
CA GLY A 271 32.77 4.72 -3.17
C GLY A 271 33.52 4.84 -1.84
N ARG A 272 32.99 4.29 -0.73
CA ARG A 272 33.64 4.23 0.59
C ARG A 272 34.01 2.80 1.01
N MET A 273 34.49 2.02 0.07
CA MET A 273 35.14 0.71 0.23
C MET A 273 36.39 0.72 -0.64
#